data_AF-A0A5K7S2Y3-F1
#
_entry.id   AF-A0A5K7S2Y3-F1
#
_cell.length_a   1.000
_cell.length_b   1.000
_cell.length_c   1.000
_cell.angle_alpha   90.00
_cell.angle_beta   90.00
_cell.angle_gamma   90.00
#
_symmetry.space_group_name_H-M   'P 1'
#
loop_
_entity.id
_entity.type
_entity.pdbx_description
1 polymer ?
#
loop_
_entity_poly.entity_id
_entity_poly.type
_entity_poly.pdbx_seq_one_letter_code
_entity_poly.pdbx_strand_id
1 'polypeptide(L)'
;MYQYNAVIRKVVDGDTIEIDIDLGLSAWVHNEKIRLYGIDTPEVYGVKKGSPEWELGNQSSEFVKQNLKENSQVIIETIKDKKEKYGRYLALIFIQIDQNILTGLEDIRSIDDYYCLNDILIAKGLAKKYMI
;
A
#
# COMPACT_ATOMS: atom_id res chain seq x y z
N MET A 1 12.01 6.01 -11.77
CA MET A 1 11.39 5.04 -10.84
C MET A 1 11.53 3.68 -11.49
N TYR A 2 11.62 2.62 -10.71
CA TYR A 2 11.69 1.25 -11.23
C TYR A 2 10.42 0.51 -10.83
N GLN A 3 9.87 -0.25 -11.78
CA GLN A 3 8.69 -1.06 -11.58
C GLN A 3 9.11 -2.53 -11.49
N TYR A 4 8.54 -3.24 -10.52
CA TYR A 4 8.79 -4.66 -10.32
C TYR A 4 7.48 -5.39 -10.09
N ASN A 5 7.41 -6.63 -10.57
CA ASN A 5 6.39 -7.57 -10.13
C ASN A 5 6.71 -8.00 -8.71
N ALA A 6 5.68 -8.16 -7.90
CA ALA A 6 5.84 -8.63 -6.54
C ALA A 6 4.64 -9.47 -6.08
N VAL A 7 4.87 -10.23 -5.02
CA VAL A 7 3.88 -11.09 -4.39
C VAL A 7 3.71 -10.67 -2.94
N ILE A 8 2.45 -10.50 -2.54
CA ILE A 8 2.12 -10.13 -1.16
C ILE A 8 2.38 -11.31 -0.23
N ARG A 9 3.15 -11.07 0.83
CA ARG A 9 3.34 -12.03 1.92
C ARG A 9 2.37 -11.72 3.04
N LYS A 10 2.33 -10.47 3.50
CA LYS A 10 1.49 -10.05 4.61
C LYS A 10 1.24 -8.55 4.61
N VAL A 11 0.01 -8.16 4.92
CA VAL A 11 -0.30 -6.78 5.32
C VAL A 11 -0.03 -6.64 6.81
N VAL A 12 0.92 -5.77 7.19
CA VAL A 12 1.26 -5.52 8.60
C VAL A 12 0.21 -4.58 9.19
N ASP A 13 0.02 -3.42 8.56
CA ASP A 13 -0.94 -2.39 8.92
C ASP A 13 -1.43 -1.63 7.67
N GLY A 14 -2.02 -0.44 7.84
CA GLY A 14 -2.63 0.32 6.75
C GLY A 14 -1.65 0.87 5.71
N ASP A 15 -0.37 1.02 6.05
CA ASP A 15 0.64 1.59 5.15
C ASP A 15 1.90 0.73 5.00
N THR A 16 2.07 -0.32 5.80
CA THR A 16 3.23 -1.20 5.80
C THR A 16 2.86 -2.62 5.35
N ILE A 17 3.53 -3.11 4.30
CA ILE A 17 3.25 -4.39 3.64
C ILE A 17 4.58 -5.15 3.47
N GLU A 18 4.55 -6.45 3.73
CA GLU A 18 5.66 -7.37 3.48
C GLU A 18 5.43 -8.11 2.16
N ILE A 19 6.43 -8.09 1.28
CA ILE A 19 6.34 -8.61 -0.09
C ILE A 19 7.61 -9.35 -0.50
N ASP A 20 7.46 -10.20 -1.52
CA ASP A 20 8.56 -10.76 -2.29
C ASP A 20 8.62 -10.07 -3.66
N ILE A 21 9.79 -9.57 -4.05
CA ILE A 21 10.00 -8.78 -5.26
C ILE A 21 10.75 -9.62 -6.28
N ASP A 22 10.19 -9.74 -7.49
CA ASP A 22 10.85 -10.38 -8.63
C ASP A 22 11.74 -9.36 -9.36
N LEU A 23 13.05 -9.62 -9.38
CA LEU A 23 14.03 -8.79 -10.10
C LEU A 23 14.31 -9.31 -11.51
N GLY A 24 13.64 -10.39 -11.93
CA GLY A 24 13.88 -11.11 -13.16
C GLY A 24 15.09 -12.04 -13.07
N LEU A 25 15.34 -12.80 -14.14
CA LEU A 25 16.50 -13.70 -14.26
C LEU A 25 16.64 -14.68 -13.07
N SER A 26 15.52 -15.15 -12.53
CA SER A 26 15.45 -16.02 -11.35
C SER A 26 16.00 -15.41 -10.04
N ALA A 27 16.13 -14.07 -9.97
CA ALA A 27 16.56 -13.35 -8.78
C ALA A 27 15.37 -12.71 -8.05
N TRP A 28 15.30 -12.91 -6.74
CA TRP A 28 14.21 -12.44 -5.89
C TRP A 28 14.74 -11.76 -4.63
N VAL A 29 14.00 -10.77 -4.14
CA VAL A 29 14.17 -10.22 -2.78
C VAL A 29 12.97 -10.68 -1.96
N HIS A 30 13.21 -11.41 -0.88
CA HIS A 30 12.14 -12.00 -0.07
C HIS A 30 11.94 -11.25 1.25
N ASN A 31 10.69 -11.23 1.72
CA ASN A 31 10.26 -10.65 3.00
C ASN A 31 10.66 -9.17 3.18
N GLU A 32 10.64 -8.40 2.10
CA GLU A 32 10.97 -6.98 2.14
C GLU A 32 9.77 -6.17 2.66
N LYS A 33 10.03 -5.21 3.54
CA LYS A 33 8.98 -4.34 4.09
C LYS A 33 8.91 -3.04 3.32
N ILE A 34 7.76 -2.81 2.70
CA ILE A 34 7.44 -1.60 1.96
C ILE A 34 6.50 -0.74 2.78
N ARG A 35 6.78 0.57 2.79
CA ARG A 35 5.85 1.61 3.26
C ARG A 35 5.28 2.36 2.07
N LEU A 36 3.97 2.57 2.05
CA LEU A 36 3.29 3.33 1.02
C LEU A 36 3.83 4.77 0.97
N TYR A 37 4.31 5.19 -0.19
CA TYR A 37 4.95 6.48 -0.35
C TYR A 37 3.97 7.65 -0.38
N GLY A 38 4.24 8.68 0.42
CA GLY A 38 3.55 9.97 0.34
C GLY A 38 2.13 9.96 0.92
N ILE A 39 1.75 8.88 1.61
CA ILE A 39 0.50 8.80 2.36
C ILE A 39 0.75 8.25 3.76
N ASP A 40 0.03 8.77 4.74
CA ASP A 40 -0.04 8.19 6.07
C ASP A 40 -1.48 7.74 6.32
N THR A 41 -1.62 6.50 6.78
CA THR A 41 -2.89 6.02 7.33
C THR A 41 -3.07 6.53 8.77
N PRO A 42 -4.31 6.75 9.24
CA PRO A 42 -4.55 7.18 10.61
C PRO A 42 -3.93 6.23 11.64
N GLU A 43 -3.40 6.81 12.71
CA GLU A 43 -2.71 6.05 13.75
C GLU A 43 -3.70 5.18 14.54
N VAL A 44 -3.33 3.92 14.75
CA VAL A 44 -4.08 2.99 15.61
C VAL A 44 -3.41 2.86 16.98
N TYR A 45 -2.10 3.08 17.04
CA TYR A 45 -1.31 3.02 18.26
C TYR A 45 -1.06 4.43 18.81
N GLY A 46 -1.14 4.61 20.13
CA GLY A 46 -0.92 5.92 20.77
C GLY A 46 -2.13 6.86 20.78
N VAL A 47 -3.21 6.52 20.07
CA VAL A 47 -4.50 7.24 20.14
C VAL A 47 -5.49 6.54 21.08
N LYS A 48 -6.45 7.28 21.62
CA LYS A 48 -7.48 6.74 22.51
C LYS A 48 -8.34 5.70 21.78
N LYS A 49 -8.40 4.47 22.30
CA LYS A 49 -9.28 3.42 21.76
C LYS A 49 -10.74 3.91 21.69
N GLY A 50 -11.39 3.73 20.54
CA GLY A 50 -12.74 4.22 20.27
C GLY A 50 -12.82 5.72 19.95
N SER A 51 -11.69 6.39 19.71
CA SER A 51 -11.72 7.72 19.07
C SER A 51 -12.04 7.58 17.58
N PRO A 52 -12.56 8.64 16.94
CA PRO A 52 -12.77 8.64 15.48
C PRO A 52 -11.50 8.31 14.68
N GLU A 53 -10.33 8.73 15.16
CA GLU A 53 -9.04 8.44 14.54
C GLU A 53 -8.66 6.95 14.65
N TRP A 54 -8.86 6.36 15.83
CA TRP A 54 -8.62 4.93 16.05
C TRP A 54 -9.53 4.05 15.17
N GLU A 55 -10.80 4.44 15.03
CA GLU A 55 -11.75 3.75 14.17
C GLU A 55 -11.39 3.86 12.69
N LEU A 56 -10.96 5.04 12.23
CA LEU A 56 -10.53 5.25 10.85
C LEU A 56 -9.24 4.49 10.54
N GLY A 57 -8.28 4.43 11.48
CA GLY A 57 -7.06 3.64 11.33
C GLY A 57 -7.35 2.15 11.19
N ASN A 58 -8.29 1.62 11.98
CA ASN A 58 -8.76 0.24 11.82
C ASN A 58 -9.46 0.00 10.48
N GLN A 59 -10.33 0.92 10.04
CA GLN A 59 -10.99 0.81 8.74
C GLN A 59 -9.99 0.79 7.59
N SER A 60 -8.93 1.60 7.70
CA SER A 60 -7.86 1.66 6.71
C SER A 60 -7.08 0.35 6.65
N SER A 61 -6.65 -0.17 7.81
CA SER A 61 -5.96 -1.46 7.87
C SER A 61 -6.82 -2.62 7.39
N GLU A 62 -8.11 -2.62 7.75
CA GLU A 62 -9.05 -3.66 7.36
C GLU A 62 -9.32 -3.62 5.86
N PHE A 63 -9.48 -2.43 5.27
CA PHE A 63 -9.63 -2.27 3.82
C PHE A 63 -8.43 -2.86 3.06
N VAL A 64 -7.20 -2.56 3.49
CA VAL A 64 -6.00 -3.12 2.85
C VAL A 64 -5.95 -4.64 3.03
N LYS A 65 -6.20 -5.17 4.24
CA LYS A 65 -6.23 -6.62 4.50
C LYS A 65 -7.32 -7.36 3.72
N GLN A 66 -8.44 -6.70 3.41
CA GLN A 66 -9.53 -7.29 2.66
C GLN A 66 -9.22 -7.38 1.17
N ASN A 67 -8.55 -6.37 0.61
CA ASN A 67 -8.27 -6.28 -0.83
C ASN A 67 -6.87 -6.77 -1.22
N LEU A 68 -5.98 -6.95 -0.24
CA LEU A 68 -4.60 -7.39 -0.44
C LEU A 68 -4.37 -8.69 0.35
N LYS A 69 -4.58 -9.83 -0.32
CA LYS A 69 -4.45 -11.16 0.27
C LYS A 69 -3.02 -11.68 0.11
N GLU A 70 -2.65 -12.63 0.96
CA GLU A 70 -1.41 -13.38 0.78
C GLU A 70 -1.42 -14.04 -0.61
N ASN A 71 -0.28 -14.00 -1.29
CA ASN A 71 -0.04 -14.45 -2.66
C ASN A 71 -0.71 -13.63 -3.77
N SER A 72 -1.37 -12.51 -3.45
CA SER A 72 -1.81 -11.54 -4.47
C SER A 72 -0.61 -11.04 -5.27
N GLN A 73 -0.74 -11.01 -6.60
CA GLN A 73 0.22 -10.38 -7.48
C GLN A 73 -0.01 -8.86 -7.45
N VAL A 74 1.07 -8.10 -7.43
CA VAL A 74 1.05 -6.63 -7.44
C VAL A 74 2.20 -6.10 -8.28
N ILE A 75 2.06 -4.85 -8.71
CA ILE A 75 3.17 -4.08 -9.29
C ILE A 75 3.60 -3.05 -8.26
N ILE A 76 4.89 -2.97 -7.97
CA ILE A 76 5.44 -1.93 -7.11
C ILE A 76 6.24 -0.92 -7.93
N GLU A 77 6.19 0.34 -7.55
CA GLU A 77 7.02 1.41 -8.11
C GLU A 77 7.86 2.05 -7.01
N THR A 78 9.19 1.81 -7.03
CA THR A 78 10.08 2.31 -5.97
C THR A 78 10.46 3.76 -6.17
N ILE A 79 10.55 4.50 -5.06
CA ILE A 79 10.90 5.92 -5.06
C ILE A 79 12.38 6.09 -4.75
N LYS A 80 13.19 6.32 -5.80
CA LYS A 80 14.64 6.58 -5.72
C LYS A 80 15.36 5.65 -4.73
N ASP A 81 15.02 4.36 -4.68
CA ASP A 81 15.54 3.34 -3.73
C ASP A 81 15.88 3.89 -2.34
N LYS A 82 15.04 4.81 -1.84
CA LYS A 82 15.24 5.45 -0.54
C LYS A 82 14.65 4.54 0.51
N LYS A 83 15.48 4.22 1.50
CA LYS A 83 15.01 3.69 2.77
C LYS A 83 14.58 4.86 3.64
N GLU A 84 13.43 4.72 4.28
CA GLU A 84 13.00 5.64 5.33
C GLU A 84 13.79 5.40 6.63
N LYS A 85 13.55 6.21 7.67
CA LYS A 85 14.34 6.23 8.90
C LYS A 85 14.45 4.86 9.58
N TYR A 86 13.47 3.99 9.40
CA TYR A 86 13.42 2.65 9.99
C TYR A 86 13.76 1.53 8.99
N GLY A 87 14.38 1.88 7.85
CA GLY A 87 14.95 0.92 6.91
C GLY A 87 13.98 0.33 5.89
N ARG A 88 12.71 0.74 5.89
CA ARG A 88 11.69 0.31 4.91
C ARG A 88 11.88 1.03 3.59
N TYR A 89 11.70 0.33 2.48
CA TYR A 89 11.63 0.98 1.17
C TYR A 89 10.32 1.75 1.02
N LEU A 90 10.40 2.90 0.35
CA LEU A 90 9.22 3.67 -0.03
C LEU A 90 8.80 3.33 -1.46
N ALA A 91 7.55 2.91 -1.64
CA ALA A 91 7.02 2.58 -2.95
C ALA A 91 5.53 2.92 -3.08
N LEU A 92 5.08 3.04 -4.32
CA LEU A 92 3.66 2.91 -4.67
C LEU A 92 3.37 1.44 -4.95
N ILE A 93 2.16 1.00 -4.62
CA ILE A 93 1.70 -0.36 -4.92
C ILE A 93 0.46 -0.26 -5.80
N PHE A 94 0.45 -1.01 -6.89
CA PHE A 94 -0.66 -1.15 -7.82
C PHE A 94 -1.23 -2.56 -7.68
N ILE A 95 -2.56 -2.65 -7.53
CA ILE A 95 -3.26 -3.86 -7.11
C ILE A 95 -4.42 -4.14 -8.05
N GLN A 96 -4.73 -5.42 -8.28
CA GLN A 96 -6.01 -5.80 -8.88
C GLN A 96 -7.10 -5.75 -7.82
N ILE A 97 -8.22 -5.10 -8.13
CA ILE A 97 -9.35 -4.93 -7.22
C ILE A 97 -10.66 -4.95 -8.01
N ASP A 98 -11.77 -5.28 -7.35
CA ASP A 98 -13.09 -5.24 -7.97
C ASP A 98 -13.42 -3.81 -8.46
N GLN A 99 -13.81 -3.66 -9.73
CA GLN A 99 -14.15 -2.37 -10.34
C GLN A 99 -15.33 -1.69 -9.64
N ASN A 100 -16.21 -2.43 -8.97
CA ASN A 100 -17.27 -1.86 -8.13
C ASN A 100 -16.70 -1.00 -7.00
N ILE A 101 -15.51 -1.34 -6.48
CA ILE A 101 -14.83 -0.57 -5.43
C ILE A 101 -14.33 0.78 -5.95
N LEU A 102 -14.04 0.86 -7.25
CA LEU A 102 -13.55 2.05 -7.95
C LEU A 102 -14.69 2.97 -8.43
N THR A 103 -15.94 2.51 -8.38
CA THR A 103 -17.09 3.27 -8.88
C THR A 103 -17.23 4.58 -8.09
N GLY A 104 -17.21 5.70 -8.80
CA GLY A 104 -17.30 7.04 -8.23
C GLY A 104 -16.00 7.56 -7.60
N LEU A 105 -14.89 6.82 -7.69
CA LEU A 105 -13.56 7.33 -7.36
C LEU A 105 -12.96 8.03 -8.59
N GLU A 106 -12.34 9.18 -8.37
CA GLU A 106 -11.66 9.96 -9.39
C GLU A 106 -10.13 9.94 -9.16
N ASP A 107 -9.35 10.28 -10.18
CA ASP A 107 -7.89 10.43 -10.13
C ASP A 107 -7.11 9.20 -9.63
N ILE A 108 -7.61 7.99 -9.92
CA ILE A 108 -6.92 6.72 -9.59
C ILE A 108 -5.92 6.37 -10.69
N ARG A 109 -4.61 6.43 -10.40
CA ARG A 109 -3.57 5.99 -11.33
C ARG A 109 -3.64 4.47 -11.53
N SER A 110 -3.32 4.00 -12.73
CA SER A 110 -3.28 2.58 -13.06
C SER A 110 -2.09 2.21 -13.93
N ILE A 111 -1.75 0.92 -13.92
CA ILE A 111 -0.84 0.24 -14.83
C ILE A 111 -1.60 -0.99 -15.32
N ASP A 112 -1.96 -1.03 -16.61
CA ASP A 112 -2.87 -2.04 -17.16
C ASP A 112 -4.17 -2.17 -16.32
N ASP A 113 -4.43 -3.34 -15.73
CA ASP A 113 -5.58 -3.64 -14.87
C ASP A 113 -5.27 -3.54 -13.37
N TYR A 114 -4.11 -2.95 -13.01
CA TYR A 114 -3.72 -2.68 -11.63
C TYR A 114 -3.93 -1.21 -11.29
N TYR A 115 -4.45 -0.93 -10.09
CA TYR A 115 -4.82 0.40 -9.62
C TYR A 115 -4.01 0.81 -8.40
N CYS A 116 -3.60 2.07 -8.34
CA CYS A 116 -2.76 2.58 -7.27
C CYS A 116 -3.49 2.56 -5.92
N LEU A 117 -2.98 1.75 -4.99
CA LEU A 117 -3.56 1.61 -3.65
C LEU A 117 -3.58 2.95 -2.90
N ASN A 118 -2.57 3.78 -3.07
CA ASN A 118 -2.50 5.08 -2.38
C ASN A 118 -3.65 6.00 -2.80
N ASP A 119 -3.94 6.05 -4.10
CA ASP A 119 -5.00 6.91 -4.63
C ASP A 119 -6.37 6.41 -4.16
N ILE A 120 -6.57 5.09 -4.13
CA ILE A 120 -7.80 4.48 -3.61
C ILE A 120 -8.00 4.83 -2.13
N LEU A 121 -6.95 4.71 -1.32
CA LEU A 121 -7.00 5.03 0.11
C LEU A 121 -7.31 6.52 0.34
N ILE A 122 -6.70 7.42 -0.42
CA ILE A 122 -6.98 8.86 -0.35
C ILE A 122 -8.42 9.15 -0.76
N ALA A 123 -8.87 8.63 -1.91
CA ALA A 123 -10.20 8.88 -2.45
C ALA A 123 -11.32 8.36 -1.52
N LYS A 124 -11.04 7.28 -0.76
CA LYS A 124 -11.95 6.76 0.28
C LYS A 124 -11.83 7.46 1.64
N GLY A 125 -10.92 8.43 1.80
CA GLY A 125 -10.68 9.10 3.07
C GLY A 125 -9.99 8.23 4.13
N LEU A 126 -9.36 7.13 3.72
CA LEU A 126 -8.65 6.17 4.57
C LEU A 126 -7.15 6.50 4.72
N ALA A 127 -6.64 7.46 3.96
CA ALA A 127 -5.29 7.97 4.12
C ALA A 127 -5.22 9.46 3.80
N LYS A 128 -4.21 10.14 4.34
CA LYS A 128 -3.91 11.52 4.01
C LYS A 128 -2.60 11.60 3.26
N LYS A 129 -2.56 12.43 2.23
CA LYS A 129 -1.32 12.77 1.53
C LYS A 129 -0.46 13.63 2.45
N TYR A 130 0.82 13.32 2.55
CA TYR A 130 1.81 14.22 3.13
C TYR A 130 2.82 14.64 2.07
N MET A 131 3.25 15.90 2.13
CA MET A 131 4.33 16.39 1.27
C MET A 131 5.67 16.06 1.92
N ILE A 132 6.61 15.55 1.13
CA ILE A 132 8.03 15.38 1.50
C ILE A 132 8.82 16.53 0.90
#